data_AF-A0A2V7ZDF9-F1
#
_entry.id   AF-A0A2V7ZDF9-F1
#
_cell.length_a   1.000
_cell.length_b   1.000
_cell.length_c   1.000
_cell.angle_alpha   90.00
_cell.angle_beta   90.00
_cell.angle_gamma   90.00
#
_symmetry.space_group_name_H-M   'P 1'
#
loop_
_entity.id
_entity.type
_entity.pdbx_description
1 polymer ?
#
loop_
_entity_poly.entity_id
_entity_poly.type
_entity_poly.pdbx_seq_one_letter_code
_entity_poly.pdbx_strand_id
1 'polypeptide(L)'
;MTDPLTASTTVADVLRKRPLAARVLMNHRMHCLGCEIAPFETLEEACEIYGVSLRDLLAELNATTTESAGPETLAKSDDHQ
;
A
#
# COMPACT_ATOMS: atom_id res chain seq x y z
N MET A 1 2.21 19.55 9.53
CA MET A 1 2.50 18.27 10.20
C MET A 1 2.25 17.16 9.20
N THR A 2 3.30 16.61 8.60
CA THR A 2 3.17 15.45 7.73
C THR A 2 3.58 14.25 8.57
N ASP A 3 2.59 13.56 9.12
CA ASP A 3 2.83 12.38 9.96
C ASP A 3 3.34 11.24 9.07
N PRO A 4 4.47 10.59 9.43
CA PRO A 4 4.99 9.47 8.65
C PRO A 4 4.01 8.29 8.72
N LEU A 5 3.74 7.66 7.58
CA LEU A 5 2.93 6.45 7.56
C LEU A 5 3.75 5.30 8.14
N THR A 6 3.12 4.50 8.99
CA THR A 6 3.73 3.36 9.69
C THR A 6 2.93 2.08 9.48
N ALA A 7 3.53 0.93 9.84
CA ALA A 7 2.91 -0.39 9.78
C ALA A 7 1.52 -0.46 10.43
N SER A 8 1.38 0.19 11.59
CA SER A 8 0.14 0.24 12.39
C SER A 8 -0.91 1.20 11.82
N THR A 9 -0.60 1.90 10.72
CA THR A 9 -1.56 2.78 10.07
C THR A 9 -2.53 1.93 9.24
N THR A 10 -3.82 2.18 9.38
CA THR A 10 -4.83 1.46 8.60
C THR A 10 -4.90 1.97 7.17
N VAL A 11 -5.31 1.08 6.26
CA VAL A 11 -5.48 1.45 4.85
C VAL A 11 -6.45 2.63 4.70
N ALA A 12 -7.54 2.67 5.47
CA ALA A 12 -8.46 3.81 5.46
C ALA A 12 -7.80 5.13 5.89
N ASP A 13 -6.95 5.10 6.91
CA ASP A 13 -6.27 6.30 7.39
C ASP A 13 -5.21 6.78 6.40
N VAL A 14 -4.49 5.83 5.76
CA VAL A 14 -3.59 6.13 4.63
C VAL A 14 -4.34 6.81 3.50
N LEU A 15 -5.47 6.27 3.06
CA LEU A 15 -6.29 6.83 1.98
C LEU A 15 -6.85 8.22 2.35
N ARG A 16 -7.21 8.41 3.62
CA ARG A 16 -7.70 9.70 4.15
C ARG A 16 -6.59 10.75 4.19
N LYS A 17 -5.39 10.37 4.63
CA LYS A 17 -4.21 11.25 4.69
C LYS A 17 -3.62 11.50 3.29
N ARG A 18 -3.69 10.50 2.40
CA ARG A 18 -3.04 10.49 1.08
C ARG A 18 -3.95 9.83 0.04
N PRO A 19 -4.83 10.59 -0.63
CA PRO A 19 -5.69 10.04 -1.68
C PRO A 19 -4.90 9.48 -2.87
N LEU A 20 -3.66 9.94 -3.10
CA LEU A 20 -2.76 9.40 -4.13
C LEU A 20 -2.28 7.97 -3.83
N ALA A 21 -2.27 7.56 -2.55
CA ALA A 21 -1.96 6.19 -2.15
C ALA A 21 -2.91 5.17 -2.78
N ALA A 22 -4.16 5.56 -3.05
CA ALA A 22 -5.13 4.71 -3.73
C ALA A 22 -4.60 4.18 -5.06
N ARG A 23 -3.89 5.02 -5.83
CA ARG A 23 -3.31 4.61 -7.12
C ARG A 23 -2.17 3.61 -6.94
N VAL A 24 -1.32 3.80 -5.92
CA VAL A 24 -0.24 2.88 -5.57
C VAL A 24 -0.82 1.51 -5.22
N LEU A 25 -1.78 1.46 -4.29
CA LEU A 25 -2.44 0.22 -3.87
C LEU A 25 -3.14 -0.50 -5.04
N MET A 26 -3.83 0.26 -5.90
CA MET A 26 -4.43 -0.28 -7.13
C MET A 26 -3.39 -0.86 -8.09
N ASN A 27 -2.21 -0.24 -8.21
CA ASN A 27 -1.10 -0.73 -9.02
C ASN A 27 -0.54 -2.05 -8.49
N HIS A 28 -0.46 -2.22 -7.17
CA HIS A 28 -0.03 -3.45 -6.49
C HIS A 28 -1.06 -4.60 -6.57
N ARG A 29 -2.05 -4.52 -7.47
CA ARG A 29 -3.17 -5.46 -7.61
C ARG A 29 -3.92 -5.73 -6.29
N MET A 30 -3.90 -4.81 -5.33
CA MET A 30 -4.80 -4.85 -4.16
C MET A 30 -6.23 -4.44 -4.56
N HIS A 31 -6.83 -5.09 -5.56
CA HIS A 31 -8.20 -4.81 -6.00
C HIS A 31 -9.22 -5.15 -4.90
N CYS A 32 -8.82 -5.94 -3.90
CA CYS A 32 -9.61 -6.28 -2.72
C CYS A 32 -9.93 -5.09 -1.79
N LEU A 33 -9.50 -3.85 -2.11
CA LEU A 33 -10.01 -2.63 -1.44
C LEU A 33 -11.54 -2.47 -1.54
N GLY A 34 -12.21 -3.24 -2.42
CA GLY A 34 -13.67 -3.34 -2.49
C GLY A 34 -14.31 -4.34 -1.51
N CYS A 35 -13.53 -5.14 -0.77
CA CYS A 35 -14.06 -5.95 0.33
C CYS A 35 -14.34 -5.05 1.54
N GLU A 36 -15.51 -5.22 2.14
CA GLU A 36 -16.02 -4.43 3.28
C GLU A 36 -15.08 -4.37 4.51
N ILE A 37 -14.07 -5.24 4.58
CA ILE A 37 -13.12 -5.38 5.70
C ILE A 37 -11.77 -4.68 5.44
N ALA A 38 -11.33 -4.58 4.18
CA ALA A 38 -10.02 -4.03 3.79
C ALA A 38 -9.65 -2.65 4.38
N PRO A 39 -10.57 -1.66 4.53
CA PRO A 39 -10.22 -0.37 5.14
C PRO A 39 -9.87 -0.45 6.63
N PHE A 40 -10.27 -1.51 7.35
CA PHE A 40 -10.00 -1.69 8.77
C PHE A 40 -8.69 -2.43 9.04
N GLU A 41 -8.10 -3.07 8.03
CA GLU A 41 -6.82 -3.76 8.15
C GLU A 41 -5.66 -2.75 8.22
N THR A 42 -4.62 -3.12 8.97
CA THR A 42 -3.36 -2.39 9.00
C THR A 42 -2.55 -2.65 7.73
N LEU A 43 -1.61 -1.75 7.41
CA LEU A 43 -0.70 -1.97 6.28
C LEU A 43 0.13 -3.24 6.48
N GLU A 44 0.50 -3.57 7.72
CA GLU A 44 1.21 -4.79 8.06
C GLU A 44 0.41 -6.04 7.74
N GLU A 45 -0.82 -6.16 8.26
CA GLU A 45 -1.69 -7.30 8.01
C GLU A 45 -1.96 -7.49 6.52
N ALA A 46 -2.28 -6.40 5.80
CA ALA A 46 -2.48 -6.46 4.37
C ALA A 46 -1.21 -6.97 3.66
N CYS A 47 -0.04 -6.46 4.03
CA CYS A 47 1.22 -6.92 3.45
C CYS A 47 1.49 -8.40 3.73
N GLU A 48 1.21 -8.89 4.93
CA GLU A 48 1.37 -10.31 5.29
C GLU A 48 0.40 -11.22 4.53
N ILE A 49 -0.87 -10.83 4.41
CA ILE A 49 -1.92 -11.61 3.71
C ILE A 49 -1.64 -11.67 2.20
N TYR A 50 -1.26 -10.54 1.60
CA TYR A 50 -1.03 -10.44 0.16
C TYR A 50 0.43 -10.73 -0.25
N GLY A 51 1.32 -11.02 0.71
CA GLY A 51 2.74 -11.28 0.45
C GLY A 51 3.51 -10.07 -0.11
N VAL A 52 3.05 -8.87 0.20
CA VAL A 52 3.64 -7.61 -0.29
C VAL A 52 4.69 -7.12 0.72
N SER A 53 5.76 -6.51 0.23
CA SER A 53 6.79 -5.96 1.13
C SER A 53 6.29 -4.69 1.80
N LEU A 54 5.94 -4.77 3.09
CA LEU A 54 5.53 -3.63 3.91
C LEU A 54 6.50 -2.45 3.82
N ARG A 55 7.80 -2.74 3.85
CA ARG A 55 8.84 -1.72 3.74
C ARG A 55 8.79 -0.99 2.39
N ASP A 56 8.56 -1.71 1.30
CA ASP A 56 8.51 -1.17 -0.05
C ASP A 56 7.24 -0.32 -0.25
N LEU A 57 6.10 -0.87 0.18
CA LEU A 57 4.82 -0.16 0.19
C LEU A 57 4.88 1.12 1.02
N LEU A 58 5.44 1.07 2.25
CA LEU A 58 5.61 2.25 3.09
C LEU A 58 6.55 3.27 2.45
N ALA A 59 7.63 2.84 1.79
CA ALA A 59 8.52 3.74 1.09
C ALA A 59 7.80 4.44 -0.06
N GLU A 60 7.01 3.70 -0.85
CA GLU A 60 6.24 4.23 -1.97
C GLU A 60 5.13 5.18 -1.49
N LEU A 61 4.39 4.78 -0.47
CA LEU A 61 3.35 5.60 0.17
C LEU A 61 3.94 6.88 0.76
N ASN A 62 5.08 6.81 1.46
CA ASN A 62 5.77 7.98 1.99
C ASN A 62 6.38 8.84 0.87
N ALA A 63 6.83 8.24 -0.23
CA ALA A 63 7.33 8.96 -1.40
C ALA A 63 6.25 9.75 -2.13
N THR A 64 4.98 9.30 -2.15
CA THR A 64 3.90 10.08 -2.79
C THR A 64 3.63 11.47 -2.18
N THR A 65 4.26 11.86 -1.05
CA THR A 65 4.24 13.25 -0.55
C THR A 65 5.33 14.15 -1.12
N THR A 66 6.28 13.62 -1.87
CA THR A 66 7.42 14.40 -2.36
C THR A 66 7.67 13.97 -3.79
N GLU A 67 7.43 14.89 -4.73
CA GLU A 67 7.41 14.66 -6.17
C GLU A 67 8.46 13.66 -6.67
N SER A 68 8.00 12.75 -7.54
CA SER A 68 8.80 11.99 -8.52
C SER A 68 9.70 10.87 -8.00
N ALA A 69 9.15 9.66 -7.92
CA ALA A 69 9.73 8.45 -8.51
C ALA A 69 8.85 7.25 -8.13
N GLY A 70 8.02 6.76 -9.06
CA GLY A 70 7.40 5.46 -8.91
C GLY A 70 8.43 4.38 -9.24
N PRO A 71 8.74 3.44 -8.33
CA PRO A 71 9.42 2.22 -8.69
C PRO A 71 8.37 1.27 -9.27
N GLU A 72 8.17 1.31 -10.59
CA GLU A 72 7.71 0.14 -11.32
C GLU A 72 8.76 -0.95 -11.10
N THR A 73 8.60 -1.82 -10.10
CA THR A 73 9.07 -3.22 -10.10
C THR A 73 8.74 -3.84 -8.75
N LEU A 74 7.63 -4.58 -8.68
CA LEU A 74 7.67 -5.85 -7.98
C LEU A 74 6.79 -6.88 -8.71
N ALA A 75 7.22 -7.19 -9.92
CA ALA A 75 6.93 -8.46 -10.54
C ALA A 75 7.83 -9.52 -9.90
N LYS A 76 7.28 -10.27 -8.96
CA LYS A 76 7.64 -11.67 -8.68
C LYS A 76 6.29 -12.40 -8.68
N SER A 77 5.90 -13.10 -9.74
CA SER A 77 6.50 -14.33 -10.24
C SER A 77 6.58 -15.41 -9.16
N ASP A 78 5.41 -15.90 -8.74
CA ASP A 78 5.19 -17.31 -8.40
C ASP A 78 3.94 -17.68 -9.21
N ASP A 79 4.09 -18.00 -10.51
CA ASP A 79 4.37 -19.34 -11.04
C ASP A 79 3.30 -20.35 -10.57
N HIS A 80 2.20 -20.47 -11.32
CA HIS A 80 1.99 -21.52 -12.33
C HIS A 80 1.56 -22.88 -11.72
N GLN A 81 0.28 -23.03 -11.38
CA GLN A 81 -0.65 -24.03 -11.92
C GLN A 81 -2.02 -23.95 -11.23
#